data_AF-A0A076FAD1-F1
#
_entry.id   AF-A0A076FAD1-F1
#
_cell.length_a   1.000
_cell.length_b   1.000
_cell.length_c   1.000
_cell.angle_alpha   90.00
_cell.angle_beta   90.00
_cell.angle_gamma   90.00
#
_symmetry.space_group_name_H-M   'P 1'
#
loop_
_entity.id
_entity.type
_entity.pdbx_description
1 polymer ?
#
loop_
_entity_poly.entity_id
_entity_poly.type
_entity_poly.pdbx_seq_one_letter_code
_entity_poly.pdbx_strand_id
1 'polypeptide(L)'
;MTELKEFSIDDSEFVSQKKEVELCRERSVRDEEKICAKCKNVYYCDLIKEFVLTQFKLKIARLKECQASNGLNSCTNCELFFECKVRKEYVDATYEKMNEGRGGEFDF
;
A
#
# COMPACT_ATOMS: atom_id res chain seq x y z
N MET A 1 -0.60 8.83 -22.91
CA MET A 1 0.33 8.64 -21.78
C MET A 1 0.22 9.88 -20.91
N THR A 2 -0.70 9.89 -19.96
CA THR A 2 -0.90 11.05 -19.08
C THR A 2 0.20 11.02 -18.02
N GLU A 3 1.07 12.03 -18.06
CA GLU A 3 2.21 12.17 -17.17
C GLU A 3 1.74 12.13 -15.72
N LEU A 4 2.26 11.17 -14.96
CA LEU A 4 2.14 11.15 -13.51
C LEU A 4 2.96 12.34 -13.00
N LYS A 5 2.31 13.44 -12.63
CA LYS A 5 2.96 14.51 -11.87
C LYS A 5 3.62 13.87 -10.65
N GLU A 6 4.93 14.07 -10.50
CA GLU A 6 5.66 13.69 -9.29
C GLU A 6 5.11 14.52 -8.13
N PHE A 7 4.45 13.85 -7.20
CA PHE A 7 3.95 14.45 -5.97
C PHE A 7 5.04 14.32 -4.90
N SER A 8 5.38 15.42 -4.23
CA SER A 8 6.49 15.51 -3.29
C SER A 8 6.11 14.99 -1.89
N ILE A 9 5.80 13.71 -1.79
CA ILE A 9 5.62 13.06 -0.50
C ILE A 9 6.95 12.45 -0.10
N ASP A 10 7.43 12.80 1.10
CA ASP A 10 8.61 12.14 1.69
C ASP A 10 8.28 10.66 1.94
N ASP A 11 8.85 9.80 1.11
CA ASP A 11 8.67 8.35 1.14
C ASP A 11 9.91 7.61 1.68
N SER A 12 10.88 8.35 2.21
CA SER A 12 12.16 7.81 2.70
C SER A 12 11.98 6.72 3.76
N GLU A 13 11.09 6.93 4.73
CA GLU A 13 10.74 5.95 5.76
C GLU A 13 10.17 4.67 5.13
N PHE A 14 9.24 4.81 4.18
CA PHE A 14 8.62 3.67 3.52
C PHE A 14 9.61 2.88 2.66
N VAL A 15 10.49 3.56 1.95
CA VAL A 15 11.56 2.91 1.17
C VAL A 15 12.47 2.08 2.08
N SER A 16 12.84 2.62 3.25
CA SER A 16 13.64 1.90 4.24
C SER A 16 12.90 0.67 4.78
N GLN A 17 11.67 0.84 5.28
CA GLN A 17 10.86 -0.25 5.84
C GLN A 17 10.55 -1.33 4.80
N LYS A 18 10.30 -0.95 3.54
CA LYS A 18 10.09 -1.89 2.44
C LYS A 18 11.30 -2.81 2.27
N LYS A 19 12.50 -2.24 2.26
CA LYS A 19 13.75 -3.00 2.14
C LYS A 19 13.95 -3.94 3.33
N GLU A 20 13.60 -3.52 4.54
CA GLU A 20 13.65 -4.37 5.73
C GLU A 20 12.66 -5.54 5.64
N VAL A 21 11.43 -5.29 5.20
CA VAL A 21 10.42 -6.34 4.98
C VAL A 21 10.87 -7.32 3.90
N GLU A 22 11.42 -6.85 2.79
CA GLU A 22 11.96 -7.70 1.71
C GLU A 22 13.09 -8.59 2.22
N LEU A 23 14.06 -8.03 2.94
CA LEU A 23 15.14 -8.80 3.57
C LEU A 23 14.61 -9.83 4.58
N CYS A 24 13.58 -9.48 5.35
CA CYS A 24 12.93 -10.38 6.28
C CYS A 24 12.24 -11.54 5.56
N ARG A 25 11.51 -11.25 4.46
CA ARG A 25 10.82 -12.25 3.63
C ARG A 25 11.80 -13.29 3.10
N GLU A 26 12.91 -12.83 2.53
CA GLU A 26 13.94 -13.72 1.98
C GLU A 26 14.47 -14.72 3.02
N ARG A 27 14.72 -14.23 4.22
CA ARG A 27 15.32 -15.00 5.33
C ARG A 27 14.32 -15.89 6.07
N SER A 28 13.07 -15.44 6.20
CA SER A 28 12.13 -16.00 7.18
C SER A 28 10.94 -16.73 6.57
N VAL A 29 10.59 -16.41 5.32
CA VAL A 29 9.48 -17.06 4.61
C VAL A 29 10.03 -18.20 3.75
N ARG A 30 9.49 -19.40 3.97
CA ARG A 30 9.89 -20.62 3.23
C ARG A 30 9.05 -20.89 1.99
N ASP A 31 7.91 -20.22 1.87
CA ASP A 31 7.09 -20.25 0.66
C ASP A 31 7.90 -19.72 -0.53
N GLU A 32 7.74 -20.35 -1.70
CA GLU A 32 8.48 -20.01 -2.92
C GLU A 32 8.22 -18.57 -3.38
N GLU A 33 7.00 -18.08 -3.18
CA GLU A 33 6.58 -16.71 -3.51
C GLU A 33 6.97 -15.70 -2.42
N LYS A 34 7.56 -16.17 -1.30
CA LYS A 34 8.04 -15.35 -0.19
C LYS A 34 6.97 -14.42 0.42
N ILE A 35 5.71 -14.87 0.42
CA ILE A 35 4.57 -14.07 0.88
C ILE A 35 4.49 -14.01 2.41
N CYS A 36 4.43 -12.79 2.98
CA CYS A 36 4.27 -12.58 4.44
C CYS A 36 3.02 -13.26 5.03
N ALA A 37 1.92 -13.31 4.27
CA ALA A 37 0.68 -13.99 4.64
C ALA A 37 0.88 -15.49 4.96
N LYS A 38 1.85 -16.13 4.30
CA LYS A 38 2.21 -17.55 4.49
C LYS A 38 3.32 -17.75 5.51
N CYS A 39 3.76 -16.69 6.21
CA CYS A 39 4.78 -16.79 7.24
C CYS A 39 4.20 -17.43 8.52
N LYS A 40 4.97 -18.31 9.17
CA LYS A 40 4.59 -18.93 10.46
C LYS A 40 4.31 -17.91 11.58
N ASN A 41 4.88 -16.71 11.46
CA ASN A 41 4.76 -15.64 12.46
C ASN A 41 3.75 -14.56 12.04
N VAL A 42 3.00 -14.73 10.95
CA VAL A 42 2.15 -13.69 10.35
C VAL A 42 1.20 -13.02 11.36
N TYR A 43 0.59 -13.80 12.25
CA TYR A 43 -0.35 -13.31 13.25
C TYR A 43 0.29 -12.49 14.38
N TYR A 44 1.61 -12.57 14.55
CA TYR A 44 2.36 -11.93 15.63
C TYR A 44 3.47 -11.02 15.10
N CYS A 45 3.42 -10.65 13.82
CA CYS A 45 4.47 -9.88 13.18
C CYS A 45 4.16 -8.38 13.26
N ASP A 46 4.84 -7.67 14.15
CA ASP A 46 4.74 -6.21 14.21
C ASP A 46 5.38 -5.54 12.99
N LEU A 47 6.44 -6.14 12.42
CA LEU A 47 7.12 -5.58 11.25
C LEU A 47 6.18 -5.38 10.05
N ILE A 48 5.37 -6.40 9.70
CA ILE A 48 4.44 -6.27 8.56
C ILE A 48 3.28 -5.33 8.89
N LYS A 49 2.82 -5.36 10.15
CA LYS A 49 1.77 -4.47 10.64
C LYS A 49 2.18 -3.00 10.54
N GLU A 50 3.37 -2.65 11.01
CA GLU A 50 3.89 -1.28 10.92
C GLU A 50 4.14 -0.87 9.46
N PHE A 51 4.67 -1.79 8.64
CA PHE A 51 4.87 -1.52 7.21
C PHE A 51 3.58 -1.14 6.48
N VAL A 52 2.48 -1.87 6.68
CA VAL A 52 1.20 -1.55 6.00
C VAL A 52 0.55 -0.29 6.56
N LEU A 53 0.81 0.07 7.83
CA LEU A 53 0.38 1.34 8.38
C LEU A 53 1.10 2.52 7.70
N THR A 54 2.41 2.43 7.52
CA THR A 54 3.20 3.44 6.79
C THR A 54 2.77 3.52 5.32
N GLN A 55 2.58 2.37 4.66
CA GLN A 55 2.09 2.29 3.29
C GLN A 55 0.75 3.02 3.14
N PHE A 56 -0.21 2.74 4.02
CA PHE A 56 -1.52 3.40 4.00
C PHE A 56 -1.40 4.91 4.12
N LYS A 57 -0.61 5.42 5.08
CA LYS A 57 -0.38 6.86 5.29
C LYS A 57 0.13 7.56 4.01
N LEU A 58 1.07 6.94 3.32
CA LEU A 58 1.57 7.43 2.02
C LEU A 58 0.49 7.45 0.95
N LYS A 59 -0.25 6.35 0.79
CA LYS A 59 -1.26 6.24 -0.28
C LYS A 59 -2.45 7.16 -0.05
N ILE A 60 -2.91 7.35 1.20
CA ILE A 60 -3.97 8.31 1.48
C ILE A 60 -3.51 9.76 1.28
N ALA A 61 -2.27 10.11 1.63
CA ALA A 61 -1.72 11.43 1.37
C ALA A 61 -1.70 11.71 -0.15
N ARG A 62 -1.18 10.76 -0.94
CA ARG A 62 -1.16 10.85 -2.41
C ARG A 62 -2.55 10.96 -3.02
N LEU A 63 -3.52 10.22 -2.50
CA LEU A 63 -4.91 10.31 -2.96
C LEU A 63 -5.49 11.70 -2.71
N LYS A 64 -5.29 12.25 -1.50
CA LYS A 64 -5.80 13.57 -1.13
C LYS A 64 -5.17 14.68 -1.96
N GLU A 65 -3.86 14.60 -2.23
CA GLU A 65 -3.18 15.54 -3.12
C GLU A 65 -3.67 15.43 -4.56
N CYS A 66 -3.84 14.22 -5.08
CA CYS A 66 -4.43 13.98 -6.39
C CYS A 66 -5.85 14.55 -6.49
N GLN A 67 -6.68 14.34 -5.47
CA GLN A 67 -8.02 14.92 -5.38
C GLN A 67 -7.97 16.46 -5.42
N ALA A 68 -7.16 17.08 -4.56
CA ALA A 68 -6.98 18.53 -4.51
C ALA A 68 -6.46 19.11 -5.84
N SER A 69 -5.46 18.48 -6.48
CA SER A 69 -4.89 18.96 -7.74
C SER A 69 -5.86 18.90 -8.93
N ASN A 70 -6.91 18.09 -8.80
CA ASN A 70 -7.97 17.96 -9.80
C ASN A 70 -9.27 18.66 -9.38
N GLY A 71 -9.27 19.42 -8.27
CA GLY A 71 -10.46 20.11 -7.76
C GLY A 71 -11.57 19.15 -7.30
N LEU A 72 -11.21 17.93 -6.89
CA LEU A 72 -12.14 16.90 -6.44
C LEU A 72 -12.09 16.78 -4.91
N ASN A 73 -13.24 16.49 -4.30
CA ASN A 73 -13.35 16.22 -2.86
C ASN A 73 -13.53 14.71 -2.56
N SER A 74 -13.75 13.92 -3.61
CA SER A 74 -13.98 12.48 -3.60
C SER A 74 -13.61 11.93 -4.96
N CYS A 75 -13.14 10.67 -5.01
CA CYS A 75 -12.91 10.00 -6.28
C CYS A 75 -14.20 9.66 -7.03
N THR A 76 -15.37 9.62 -6.38
CA THR A 76 -16.64 9.21 -7.02
C THR A 76 -17.02 10.06 -8.24
N ASN A 77 -16.56 11.31 -8.29
CA ASN A 77 -16.81 12.23 -9.40
C ASN A 77 -15.64 12.30 -10.39
N CYS A 78 -14.63 11.43 -10.25
CA CYS A 78 -13.49 11.36 -11.13
C CYS A 78 -13.84 10.54 -12.38
N GLU A 79 -13.59 11.09 -13.57
CA GLU A 79 -13.80 10.39 -14.85
C GLU A 79 -12.98 9.09 -14.94
N LEU A 80 -11.84 9.04 -14.26
CA LEU A 80 -10.98 7.87 -14.20
C LEU A 80 -11.32 6.92 -13.06
N PHE A 81 -12.46 7.03 -12.37
CA PHE A 81 -12.74 6.28 -11.11
C PHE A 81 -12.40 4.78 -11.16
N PHE A 82 -12.77 4.09 -12.25
CA PHE A 82 -12.52 2.66 -12.42
C PHE A 82 -11.08 2.33 -12.85
N GLU A 83 -10.37 3.27 -13.46
CA GLU A 83 -9.02 3.07 -14.03
C GLU A 83 -7.91 3.79 -13.25
N CYS A 84 -8.28 4.65 -12.30
CA CYS A 84 -7.38 5.53 -11.57
C CYS A 84 -6.41 4.70 -10.70
N LYS A 85 -5.14 4.68 -11.11
CA LYS A 85 -4.08 3.98 -10.39
C LYS A 85 -3.91 4.48 -8.95
N VAL A 86 -3.97 5.80 -8.73
CA VAL A 86 -3.83 6.39 -7.37
C VAL A 86 -4.94 5.91 -6.45
N ARG A 87 -6.18 5.83 -6.96
CA ARG A 87 -7.32 5.28 -6.22
C ARG A 87 -7.11 3.79 -5.92
N LYS A 88 -6.74 2.98 -6.92
CA LYS A 88 -6.49 1.55 -6.75
C LYS A 88 -5.41 1.30 -5.67
N GLU A 89 -4.27 1.97 -5.77
CA GLU A 89 -3.19 1.88 -4.78
C GLU A 89 -3.65 2.23 -3.35
N TYR A 90 -4.53 3.23 -3.19
CA TYR A 90 -5.12 3.57 -1.90
C TYR A 90 -6.09 2.50 -1.38
N VAL A 91 -6.94 1.94 -2.26
CA VAL A 91 -7.87 0.87 -1.90
C VAL A 91 -7.10 -0.37 -1.44
N ASP A 92 -6.09 -0.78 -2.20
CA ASP A 92 -5.23 -1.92 -1.86
C ASP A 92 -4.55 -1.69 -0.50
N ALA A 93 -3.93 -0.52 -0.29
CA ALA A 93 -3.29 -0.18 0.98
C ALA A 93 -4.30 -0.11 2.16
N THR A 94 -5.56 0.22 1.90
CA THR A 94 -6.61 0.20 2.93
C THR A 94 -6.92 -1.23 3.36
N TYR A 95 -7.07 -2.16 2.41
CA TYR A 95 -7.31 -3.57 2.72
C TYR A 95 -6.13 -4.20 3.45
N GLU A 96 -4.90 -3.95 3.00
CA GLU A 96 -3.69 -4.41 3.69
C GLU A 96 -3.59 -3.83 5.11
N LYS A 97 -3.89 -2.54 5.30
CA LYS A 97 -3.94 -1.96 6.65
C LYS A 97 -5.02 -2.58 7.52
N MET A 98 -6.19 -2.90 6.96
CA MET A 98 -7.30 -3.50 7.70
C MET A 98 -7.03 -4.95 8.09
N ASN A 99 -6.30 -5.69 7.26
CA ASN A 99 -5.86 -7.05 7.56
C ASN A 99 -4.51 -7.11 8.32
N GLU A 100 -3.95 -5.95 8.70
CA GLU A 100 -2.64 -5.80 9.36
C GLU A 100 -1.46 -6.39 8.56
N GLY A 101 -1.57 -6.40 7.23
CA GLY A 101 -0.57 -6.94 6.30
C GLY A 101 -0.47 -8.45 6.31
N ARG A 102 -1.49 -9.12 6.87
CA ARG A 102 -1.54 -10.58 7.01
C ARG A 102 -2.14 -11.28 5.80
N GLY A 103 -2.58 -10.51 4.81
CA GLY A 103 -3.28 -11.01 3.64
C GLY A 103 -4.69 -11.50 3.98
N GLY A 104 -5.59 -11.29 3.03
CA GLY A 104 -6.89 -11.92 2.96
C GLY A 104 -7.21 -12.04 1.48
N GLU A 105 -7.50 -13.26 1.01
CA GLU A 105 -7.98 -13.47 -0.34
C GLU A 105 -9.39 -12.87 -0.41
N PHE A 106 -9.51 -11.67 -0.97
CA PHE A 106 -10.78 -11.12 -1.37
C PHE A 106 -10.81 -11.21 -2.90
N ASP A 107 -11.31 -12.33 -3.41
CA ASP A 107 -11.77 -12.41 -4.79
C ASP A 107 -12.92 -11.41 -4.97
N PHE A 108 -12.76 -10.48 -5.91
CA PHE A 108 -13.80 -9.56 -6.36
C PHE A 108 -14.07 -9.75 -7.85
#